data_AF-A0A2A9EXB2-F1
#
_entry.id   AF-A0A2A9EXB2-F1
#
_cell.length_a   1.000
_cell.length_b   1.000
_cell.length_c   1.000
_cell.angle_alpha   90.00
_cell.angle_beta   90.00
_cell.angle_gamma   90.00
#
_symmetry.space_group_name_H-M   'P 1'
#
loop_
_entity.id
_entity.type
_entity.pdbx_description
1 polymer ?
#
loop_
_entity_poly.entity_id
_entity_poly.type
_entity_poly.pdbx_seq_one_letter_code
_entity_poly.pdbx_strand_id
1 'polypeptide(L)'
;MQIRVANEYSVTWPLWGPDGMLCPGDLEIDPQLRAMILDWAQWFNRDYHYLTGWPSREDMERHRADGRTIVANLQSEFGREHVVILDYWETNFRNDGGGQLP
;
A
#
# COMPACT_ATOMS: atom_id res chain seq x y z
N MET A 1 -12.00 12.96 8.52
CA MET A 1 -10.81 13.31 7.71
C MET A 1 -10.54 12.22 6.68
N GLN A 2 -9.96 12.55 5.52
CA GLN A 2 -9.54 11.53 4.56
C GLN A 2 -8.15 10.99 4.91
N ILE A 3 -8.00 9.68 4.94
CA ILE A 3 -6.72 8.98 5.13
C ILE A 3 -6.46 8.18 3.85
N ARG A 4 -5.27 8.35 3.27
CA ARG A 4 -4.81 7.55 2.13
C ARG A 4 -3.87 6.46 2.62
N VAL A 5 -4.08 5.25 2.14
CA VAL A 5 -3.12 4.16 2.20
C VAL A 5 -2.42 4.13 0.85
N ALA A 6 -1.14 4.50 0.83
CA ALA A 6 -0.35 4.62 -0.40
C ALA A 6 1.13 4.37 -0.10
N ASN A 7 1.75 3.49 -0.89
CA ASN A 7 3.19 3.33 -0.82
C ASN A 7 3.91 4.52 -1.46
N GLU A 8 5.11 4.76 -0.95
CA GLU A 8 6.11 5.67 -1.49
C GLU A 8 7.48 5.06 -1.24
N TYR A 9 8.42 5.30 -2.14
CA TYR A 9 9.77 4.74 -2.06
C TYR A 9 10.45 5.10 -0.74
N SER A 10 11.02 4.10 -0.09
CA SER A 10 11.71 4.23 1.21
C SER A 10 10.81 4.67 2.37
N VAL A 11 9.49 4.77 2.17
CA VAL A 11 8.53 5.03 3.24
C VAL A 11 8.07 3.70 3.83
N THR A 12 8.21 3.56 5.13
CA THR A 12 7.79 2.35 5.88
C THR A 12 6.39 2.48 6.49
N TRP A 13 5.86 3.71 6.56
CA TRP A 13 4.55 4.01 7.12
C TRP A 13 3.65 4.66 6.06
N PRO A 14 2.89 3.85 5.29
CA PRO A 14 2.20 4.29 4.07
C PRO A 14 0.85 4.97 4.34
N LEU A 15 0.72 5.70 5.46
CA LEU A 15 -0.50 6.42 5.83
C LEU A 15 -0.33 7.92 5.66
N TRP A 16 -1.28 8.55 4.99
CA TRP A 16 -1.23 9.96 4.64
C TRP A 16 -2.53 10.66 5.05
N GLY A 17 -2.39 11.79 5.73
CA GLY A 17 -3.45 12.73 6.01
C GLY A 17 -3.53 13.83 4.94
N PRO A 18 -4.37 14.85 5.16
CA PRO A 18 -4.52 15.97 4.23
C PRO A 18 -3.24 16.80 4.10
N ASP A 19 -2.43 16.86 5.16
CA ASP A 19 -1.22 17.69 5.23
C ASP A 19 0.07 16.90 4.91
N GLY A 20 -0.04 15.62 4.51
CA GLY A 20 1.10 14.77 4.15
C GLY A 20 1.15 13.46 4.93
N MET A 21 2.35 12.91 5.07
CA MET A 21 2.59 11.63 5.74
C MET A 21 2.25 11.75 7.23
N LEU A 22 1.50 10.78 7.75
CA LEU A 22 1.23 10.69 9.19
C LEU A 22 2.42 10.06 9.91
N CYS A 23 2.60 10.39 11.18
CA CYS A 23 3.48 9.66 12.06
C CYS A 23 2.80 8.38 12.59
N PRO A 24 3.55 7.31 12.93
CA PRO A 24 2.97 6.08 13.49
C PRO A 24 2.26 6.22 14.85
N GLY A 25 2.22 7.41 15.44
CA GLY A 25 1.50 7.74 16.67
C GLY A 25 0.37 8.75 16.49
N ASP A 26 0.12 9.23 15.26
CA ASP A 26 -0.94 10.22 15.00
C ASP A 26 -2.34 9.58 15.03
N LEU A 27 -2.41 8.26 14.86
CA LEU A 27 -3.64 7.48 14.90
C LEU A 27 -3.44 6.32 15.88
N GLU A 28 -4.45 6.08 16.72
CA GLU A 28 -4.54 4.84 17.48
C GLU A 28 -5.01 3.73 16.54
N ILE A 29 -4.11 2.78 16.27
CA ILE A 29 -4.36 1.64 15.38
C ILE A 29 -4.04 0.36 16.14
N ASP A 30 -4.91 -0.63 16.03
CA ASP A 30 -4.70 -1.96 16.57
C ASP A 30 -3.30 -2.49 16.21
N PRO A 31 -2.53 -3.05 17.18
CA PRO A 31 -1.16 -3.51 16.93
C PRO A 31 -1.03 -4.54 15.82
N GLN A 32 -2.03 -5.41 15.62
CA GLN A 32 -2.02 -6.40 14.55
C GLN A 32 -2.22 -5.73 13.20
N LEU A 33 -3.17 -4.80 13.09
CA LEU A 33 -3.37 -4.03 11.85
C LEU A 33 -2.15 -3.16 11.52
N ARG A 34 -1.52 -2.56 12.53
CA ARG A 34 -0.25 -1.85 12.38
C ARG A 34 0.85 -2.74 11.81
N ALA A 35 0.98 -3.98 12.31
CA ALA A 35 1.95 -4.93 11.77
C ALA A 35 1.66 -5.27 10.30
N MET A 36 0.38 -5.50 9.95
CA MET A 36 -0.02 -5.74 8.56
C MET A 36 0.35 -4.59 7.62
N ILE A 37 0.15 -3.34 8.05
CA ILE A 37 0.52 -2.14 7.28
C ILE A 37 2.03 -2.09 7.05
N LEU A 38 2.82 -2.36 8.09
CA LEU A 38 4.28 -2.36 8.00
C LEU A 38 4.79 -3.48 7.09
N ASP A 39 4.22 -4.68 7.18
CA ASP A 39 4.59 -5.81 6.33
C ASP A 39 4.26 -5.56 4.86
N TRP A 40 3.10 -4.95 4.59
CA TRP A 40 2.69 -4.54 3.25
C TRP A 40 3.66 -3.51 2.65
N ALA A 41 3.99 -2.45 3.37
CA ALA A 41 4.98 -1.45 2.91
C ALA A 41 6.38 -2.04 2.75
N GLN A 42 6.80 -2.95 3.63
CA GLN A 42 8.08 -3.65 3.51
C GLN A 42 8.13 -4.54 2.28
N TRP A 43 7.02 -5.21 1.94
CA TRP A 43 6.95 -6.01 0.72
C TRP A 43 7.14 -5.14 -0.53
N PHE A 44 6.45 -4.01 -0.62
CA PHE A 44 6.68 -3.04 -1.69
C PHE A 44 8.14 -2.60 -1.78
N ASN A 45 8.72 -2.14 -0.67
CA ASN A 45 10.10 -1.64 -0.65
C ASN A 45 11.14 -2.71 -1.04
N ARG A 46 10.83 -3.99 -0.82
CA ARG A 46 11.70 -5.11 -1.14
C ARG A 46 11.58 -5.54 -2.61
N ASP A 47 10.36 -5.67 -3.12
CA ASP A 47 10.09 -6.41 -4.36
C ASP A 47 9.64 -5.52 -5.53
N TYR A 48 9.10 -4.33 -5.27
CA TYR A 48 8.74 -3.39 -6.33
C TYR A 48 9.93 -2.55 -6.77
N HIS A 49 10.24 -2.57 -8.07
CA HIS A 49 11.32 -1.76 -8.63
C HIS A 49 10.77 -0.68 -9.57
N TYR A 50 11.22 0.57 -9.41
CA TYR A 50 10.66 1.71 -10.16
C TYR A 50 10.73 1.57 -11.70
N LEU A 51 11.76 0.91 -12.24
CA LEU A 51 11.87 0.68 -13.68
C LEU A 51 11.10 -0.55 -14.18
N THR A 52 11.00 -1.61 -13.37
CA THR A 52 10.52 -2.92 -13.87
C THR A 52 9.19 -3.34 -13.27
N GLY A 53 8.69 -2.61 -12.27
CA GLY A 53 7.51 -2.96 -11.51
C GLY A 53 7.70 -4.18 -10.61
N TRP A 54 6.57 -4.82 -10.28
CA TRP A 54 6.50 -6.07 -9.52
C TRP A 54 7.17 -7.25 -10.25
N PRO A 55 7.64 -8.27 -9.51
CA PRO A 55 8.27 -9.44 -10.11
C PRO A 55 7.35 -10.21 -11.06
N SER A 56 6.04 -10.23 -10.78
CA SER A 56 5.01 -10.84 -11.60
C SER A 56 3.69 -10.09 -11.50
N ARG A 57 2.75 -10.39 -12.40
CA ARG A 57 1.36 -9.91 -12.29
C ARG A 57 0.67 -10.44 -11.03
N GLU A 58 0.98 -11.67 -10.63
CA GLU A 58 0.40 -12.29 -9.44
C GLU A 58 0.80 -11.54 -8.17
N ASP A 59 2.08 -11.16 -8.05
CA ASP A 59 2.58 -10.37 -6.91
C ASP A 59 1.86 -9.02 -6.82
N MET A 60 1.70 -8.33 -7.95
CA MET A 60 0.95 -7.06 -8.01
C MET A 60 -0.48 -7.24 -7.51
N GLU A 61 -1.23 -8.21 -8.06
CA GLU A 61 -2.65 -8.40 -7.70
C GLU A 61 -2.81 -8.83 -6.25
N ARG A 62 -1.91 -9.70 -5.74
CA ARG A 62 -1.89 -10.09 -4.33
C ARG A 62 -1.59 -8.90 -3.44
N HIS A 63 -0.56 -8.11 -3.75
CA HIS A 63 -0.22 -6.92 -3.00
C HIS A 63 -1.36 -5.89 -2.99
N ARG A 64 -2.07 -5.73 -4.12
CA ARG A 64 -3.26 -4.88 -4.22
C ARG A 64 -4.42 -5.40 -3.36
N ALA A 65 -4.63 -6.70 -3.31
CA ALA A 65 -5.66 -7.31 -2.47
C ALA A 65 -5.36 -7.12 -0.97
N ASP A 66 -4.10 -7.24 -0.56
CA ASP A 66 -3.66 -6.97 0.80
C ASP A 66 -3.90 -5.49 1.19
N GLY A 67 -3.58 -4.55 0.29
CA GLY A 67 -3.87 -3.12 0.49
C GLY A 67 -5.36 -2.83 0.64
N ARG A 68 -6.23 -3.50 -0.13
CA ARG A 68 -7.70 -3.39 0.03
C ARG A 68 -8.17 -3.91 1.39
N THR A 69 -7.57 -5.00 1.86
CA THR A 69 -7.88 -5.60 3.17
C THR A 69 -7.49 -4.65 4.30
N ILE A 70 -6.31 -4.03 4.22
CA ILE A 70 -5.86 -3.00 5.16
C ILE A 70 -6.84 -1.83 5.21
N VAL A 71 -7.26 -1.30 4.05
CA VAL A 71 -8.24 -0.20 4.00
C VAL A 71 -9.57 -0.58 4.63
N ALA A 72 -10.08 -1.79 4.36
CA ALA A 72 -11.32 -2.26 4.97
C ALA A 72 -11.21 -2.34 6.50
N ASN A 73 -10.09 -2.84 7.02
CA ASN A 73 -9.86 -2.94 8.46
C ASN A 73 -9.73 -1.57 9.11
N LEU A 74 -8.92 -0.66 8.54
CA LEU A 74 -8.79 0.72 9.03
C LEU A 74 -10.13 1.47 9.00
N GLN A 75 -10.89 1.31 7.93
CA GLN A 75 -12.22 1.93 7.81
C GLN A 75 -13.19 1.41 8.87
N SER A 76 -13.10 0.11 9.20
CA SER A 76 -13.91 -0.49 10.28
C SER A 76 -13.50 0.05 11.65
N GLU A 77 -12.20 0.21 11.91
CA GLU A 77 -11.67 0.70 13.18
C GLU A 77 -11.99 2.18 13.42
N PHE A 78 -11.80 3.03 12.41
CA PHE A 78 -12.05 4.48 12.51
C PHE A 78 -13.52 4.88 12.36
N GLY A 79 -14.39 3.94 11.96
CA GLY A 79 -15.80 4.22 11.74
C GLY A 79 -16.04 5.36 10.75
N ARG A 80 -17.05 6.19 10.99
CA ARG A 80 -17.47 7.26 10.04
C ARG A 80 -16.71 8.58 10.20
N GLU A 81 -15.85 8.70 11.21
CA GLU A 81 -15.07 9.91 11.46
C GLU A 81 -14.01 10.12 10.38
N HIS A 82 -13.54 9.02 9.80
CA HIS A 82 -12.54 8.98 8.75
C HIS A 82 -13.06 8.29 7.49
N VAL A 83 -12.55 8.74 6.35
CA VAL A 83 -12.73 8.07 5.06
C VAL A 83 -11.36 7.53 4.66
N VAL A 84 -11.23 6.21 4.65
CA VAL A 84 -9.98 5.54 4.31
C VAL A 84 -10.05 5.08 2.86
N ILE A 85 -9.06 5.46 2.05
CA ILE A 85 -8.98 5.05 0.65
C ILE A 85 -7.65 4.39 0.33
N LEU A 86 -7.69 3.44 -0.61
CA LEU A 86 -6.49 2.87 -1.20
C LEU A 86 -6.09 3.69 -2.42
N ASP A 87 -4.90 4.28 -2.40
CA ASP A 87 -4.32 4.96 -3.56
C ASP A 87 -3.18 4.12 -4.13
N TYR A 88 -3.57 3.18 -5.00
CA TYR A 88 -2.71 2.14 -5.54
C TYR A 88 -2.21 2.50 -6.94
N TRP A 89 -0.96 2.98 -7.04
CA TRP A 89 -0.35 3.41 -8.30
C TRP A 89 0.66 2.41 -8.90
N GLU A 90 1.22 1.55 -8.06
CA GLU A 90 2.26 0.54 -8.31
C GLU A 90 1.80 -0.63 -9.21
N THR A 91 1.34 -0.31 -10.43
CA THR A 91 0.63 -1.24 -11.33
C THR A 91 1.49 -1.86 -12.43
N ASN A 92 2.76 -1.49 -12.51
CA ASN A 92 3.72 -2.11 -13.41
C ASN A 92 4.15 -3.48 -12.89
N PHE A 93 4.36 -4.42 -13.79
CA PHE A 93 4.94 -5.74 -13.50
C PHE A 93 5.81 -6.21 -14.67
N ARG A 94 6.74 -7.11 -14.39
CA ARG A 94 7.57 -7.73 -15.42
C ARG A 94 6.68 -8.60 -16.31
N ASN A 95 6.82 -8.46 -17.63
CA ASN A 95 6.14 -9.35 -18.56
C ASN A 95 6.85 -10.71 -18.57
N ASP A 96 6.17 -11.75 -18.12
CA ASP A 96 6.72 -13.12 -18.07
C ASP A 96 6.75 -13.82 -19.45
N GLY A 97 6.57 -13.08 -20.56
CA GLY A 97 6.45 -13.64 -21.90
C GLY A 97 7.11 -12.76 -22.97
N GLY A 98 8.10 -13.33 -23.66
CA GLY A 98 8.81 -12.73 -24.77
C GLY A 98 7.90 -12.20 -25.90
N GLY A 99 8.18 -10.98 -26.33
CA GLY A 99 7.48 -10.31 -27.42
C GLY A 99 8.25 -9.05 -27.81
N GLN A 100 8.98 -9.20 -28.91
CA GLN A 100 9.77 -8.22 -29.67
C GLN A 100 9.31 -6.76 -29.58
N LEU A 101 10.28 -5.86 -29.35
CA LEU A 101 10.14 -4.42 -29.60
C LEU A 101 9.76 -4.18 -31.09
N PRO A 102 8.94 -3.16 -31.41
CA PRO A 102 8.76 -2.72 -32.79
C PRO A 102 10.07 -2.26 -33.44
#